data_AF-A0A945MA52-F1
#
_entry.id   AF-A0A945MA52-F1
#
_cell.length_a   1.000
_cell.length_b   1.000
_cell.length_c   1.000
_cell.angle_alpha   90.00
_cell.angle_beta   90.00
_cell.angle_gamma   90.00
#
_symmetry.space_group_name_H-M   'P 1'
#
loop_
_entity.id
_entity.type
_entity.pdbx_description
1 polymer ?
#
loop_
_entity_poly.entity_id
_entity_poly.type
_entity_poly.pdbx_seq_one_letter_code
_entity_poly.pdbx_strand_id
1 'polypeptide(L)'
;MWTGAELSYEAFIDPSDLTGGNPGPDRPLSVLNGAVRESFGNIAFVADDRPADLAYIADPLPIAVATTTLRGVPYSIRFVTDKAPGDPGFDRQDMRFHHDHLRFSWSRTGQAPSGTILLDPTQFPRELVNLPQAAGWRDLRAAALATSAFPLVFPAYPLEKPRAAYDDHLADTAGPVDPDWPTHGGPDHRFYAVDAGTVNNEPLELTRSALVGPGGSFAGSANGVDKLILMIDPLGGGGLPEPSHQFFDLLSQIVGALVQNSRFKPSELLAVRGESIFSRHLLTPTRQTATGQIADQALASDLLAAFFGFFHADLRRHDYFLGRWNAWRFLKNHFVLPAGHPAFAGWTDPTFAVTKRIDGQVMNCRPIVPLYGDAAPEPARASWPHLDPNLFTPQLKQRTANRIGLLAQRIAGANPAQDPNLLLAAVMSVAKGEIANWIEASVEDAIRTINDSPA
;
A
#
# COMPACT_ATOMS: atom_id res chain seq x y z
N MET A 1 -8.98 -2.90 -23.76
CA MET A 1 -10.30 -3.46 -23.39
C MET A 1 -10.01 -4.62 -22.43
N TRP A 2 -10.44 -4.52 -21.17
CA TRP A 2 -10.16 -5.51 -20.11
C TRP A 2 -11.01 -6.77 -20.34
N THR A 3 -10.40 -7.90 -20.71
CA THR A 3 -11.16 -9.12 -21.07
C THR A 3 -10.56 -10.44 -20.55
N GLY A 4 -9.72 -10.43 -19.50
CA GLY A 4 -9.01 -11.65 -19.07
C GLY A 4 -9.50 -12.33 -17.79
N ALA A 5 -9.88 -11.54 -16.78
CA ALA A 5 -10.47 -12.01 -15.53
C ALA A 5 -11.21 -10.81 -14.94
N GLU A 6 -12.43 -10.98 -14.46
CA GLU A 6 -13.10 -9.90 -13.73
C GLU A 6 -12.51 -9.81 -12.31
N LEU A 7 -12.10 -8.60 -11.89
CA LEU A 7 -11.84 -8.29 -10.48
C LEU A 7 -13.19 -8.35 -9.74
N SER A 8 -13.61 -9.55 -9.39
CA SER A 8 -14.88 -9.82 -8.72
C SER A 8 -14.68 -10.68 -7.48
N TYR A 9 -15.50 -10.44 -6.46
CA TYR A 9 -15.53 -11.24 -5.24
C TYR A 9 -15.78 -12.73 -5.55
N GLU A 10 -16.63 -13.02 -6.54
CA GLU A 10 -16.93 -14.38 -6.99
C GLU A 10 -15.68 -15.14 -7.46
N ALA A 11 -14.78 -14.47 -8.20
CA ALA A 11 -13.51 -15.05 -8.60
C ALA A 11 -12.60 -15.30 -7.38
N PHE A 12 -12.53 -14.34 -6.44
CA PHE A 12 -11.71 -14.47 -5.24
C PHE A 12 -12.18 -15.57 -4.28
N ILE A 13 -13.43 -16.01 -4.35
CA ILE A 13 -13.91 -17.14 -3.54
C ILE A 13 -13.90 -18.48 -4.27
N ASP A 14 -13.39 -18.55 -5.49
CA ASP A 14 -13.21 -19.81 -6.20
C ASP A 14 -12.23 -20.73 -5.41
N PRO A 15 -12.58 -22.00 -5.13
CA PRO A 15 -11.78 -22.86 -4.27
C PRO A 15 -10.70 -23.67 -4.99
N SER A 16 -10.40 -23.41 -6.27
CA SER A 16 -9.44 -24.20 -7.07
C SER A 16 -8.05 -24.31 -6.45
N ASP A 17 -7.59 -23.26 -5.76
CA ASP A 17 -6.33 -23.24 -5.00
C ASP A 17 -6.33 -24.19 -3.78
N LEU A 18 -7.51 -24.59 -3.30
CA LEU A 18 -7.70 -25.49 -2.16
C LEU A 18 -8.07 -26.92 -2.56
N THR A 19 -8.64 -27.14 -3.76
CA THR A 19 -9.14 -28.46 -4.22
C THR A 19 -8.19 -29.21 -5.15
N GLY A 20 -7.18 -28.54 -5.71
CA GLY A 20 -6.16 -29.19 -6.54
C GLY A 20 -5.39 -30.29 -5.77
N GLY A 21 -5.20 -31.44 -6.43
CA GLY A 21 -4.31 -32.50 -5.96
C GLY A 21 -2.89 -31.95 -5.87
N ASN A 22 -2.47 -31.64 -4.64
CA ASN A 22 -1.15 -31.12 -4.28
C ASN A 22 -0.79 -29.76 -4.91
N PRO A 23 -1.34 -28.62 -4.44
CA PRO A 23 -0.44 -27.47 -4.31
C PRO A 23 0.67 -27.97 -3.38
N GLY A 24 1.92 -27.95 -3.83
CA GLY A 24 3.03 -28.39 -2.99
C GLY A 24 2.93 -27.76 -1.59
N PRO A 25 3.52 -28.38 -0.54
CA PRO A 25 3.45 -27.93 0.86
C PRO A 25 3.91 -26.48 1.14
N ASP A 26 4.23 -25.70 0.10
CA ASP A 26 4.91 -24.41 0.13
C ASP A 26 4.03 -23.22 -0.29
N ARG A 27 2.70 -23.36 -0.43
CA ARG A 27 1.82 -22.20 -0.68
C ARG A 27 1.07 -21.79 0.59
N PRO A 28 1.29 -20.56 1.11
CA PRO A 28 0.55 -20.05 2.26
C PRO A 28 -0.97 -20.08 2.03
N LEU A 29 -1.72 -20.56 3.01
CA LEU A 29 -3.18 -20.57 2.98
C LEU A 29 -3.75 -19.17 3.24
N SER A 30 -4.93 -18.88 2.69
CA SER A 30 -5.58 -17.57 2.83
C SER A 30 -7.08 -17.61 2.57
N VAL A 31 -7.80 -16.60 3.06
CA VAL A 31 -9.27 -16.50 2.94
C VAL A 31 -9.72 -16.30 1.50
N LEU A 32 -8.98 -15.57 0.66
CA LEU A 32 -9.28 -15.35 -0.75
C LEU A 32 -8.28 -16.04 -1.67
N ASN A 33 -8.72 -16.40 -2.87
CA ASN A 33 -7.92 -17.10 -3.86
C ASN A 33 -6.85 -16.16 -4.43
N GLY A 34 -5.58 -16.42 -4.08
CA GLY A 34 -4.45 -15.62 -4.53
C GLY A 34 -4.17 -15.71 -6.04
N ALA A 35 -4.65 -16.74 -6.73
CA ALA A 35 -4.42 -16.91 -8.17
C ALA A 35 -5.11 -15.81 -9.00
N VAL A 36 -6.25 -15.30 -8.52
CA VAL A 36 -6.96 -14.16 -9.12
C VAL A 36 -6.06 -12.93 -9.09
N ARG A 37 -5.42 -12.65 -7.96
CA ARG A 37 -4.48 -11.53 -7.83
C ARG A 37 -3.25 -11.72 -8.74
N GLU A 38 -2.69 -12.93 -8.79
CA GLU A 38 -1.54 -13.25 -9.65
C GLU A 38 -1.85 -13.02 -11.14
N SER A 39 -3.08 -13.30 -11.59
CA SER A 39 -3.48 -13.08 -12.98
C SER A 39 -3.51 -11.60 -13.35
N PHE A 40 -3.93 -10.70 -12.45
CA PHE A 40 -3.88 -9.24 -12.68
C PHE A 40 -2.46 -8.69 -12.76
N GLY A 41 -1.53 -9.28 -12.00
CA GLY A 41 -0.11 -8.93 -12.12
C GLY A 41 0.44 -9.10 -13.55
N ASN A 42 -0.23 -9.89 -14.41
CA ASN A 42 0.17 -10.09 -15.81
C ASN A 42 -0.47 -9.08 -16.78
N ILE A 43 -1.54 -8.38 -16.37
CA ILE A 43 -2.40 -7.55 -17.24
C ILE A 43 -1.97 -6.07 -17.21
N ALA A 44 -1.22 -5.63 -16.19
CA ALA A 44 -0.99 -4.21 -15.90
C ALA A 44 0.03 -3.48 -16.79
N PHE A 45 0.58 -4.10 -17.84
CA PHE A 45 1.69 -3.55 -18.61
C PHE A 45 1.42 -3.59 -20.12
N VAL A 46 0.55 -2.70 -20.60
CA VAL A 46 0.40 -2.44 -22.04
C VAL A 46 0.77 -0.98 -22.29
N ALA A 47 1.97 -0.76 -22.84
CA ALA A 47 2.38 0.53 -23.37
C ALA A 47 2.48 0.40 -24.89
N ASP A 48 1.69 1.17 -25.62
CA ASP A 48 1.67 1.13 -27.09
C ASP A 48 2.73 2.05 -27.72
N ASP A 49 3.28 3.02 -26.98
CA ASP A 49 4.28 3.97 -27.50
C ASP A 49 5.46 4.17 -26.55
N ARG A 50 6.64 4.49 -27.12
CA ARG A 50 7.79 4.93 -26.33
C ARG A 50 7.38 6.14 -25.50
N PRO A 51 7.69 6.18 -24.18
CA PRO A 51 7.40 7.35 -23.38
C PRO A 51 8.08 8.57 -24.03
N ALA A 52 7.31 9.65 -24.20
CA ALA A 52 7.85 10.93 -24.63
C ALA A 52 9.03 11.32 -23.73
N ASP A 53 9.98 12.10 -24.25
CA ASP A 53 11.07 12.65 -23.44
C ASP A 53 10.51 13.72 -22.50
N LEU A 54 9.95 13.27 -21.38
CA LEU A 54 9.35 14.11 -20.36
C LEU A 54 10.46 14.61 -19.45
N ALA A 55 11.03 15.77 -19.77
CA ALA A 55 12.13 16.40 -19.03
C ALA A 55 11.84 16.63 -17.53
N TYR A 56 10.57 16.56 -17.11
CA TYR A 56 10.14 16.68 -15.72
C TYR A 56 10.14 15.35 -14.95
N ILE A 57 10.41 14.21 -15.61
CA ILE A 57 10.60 12.91 -14.95
C ILE A 57 12.10 12.67 -14.80
N ALA A 58 12.52 12.40 -13.56
CA ALA A 58 13.92 12.07 -13.27
C ALA A 58 14.38 10.83 -14.07
N ASP A 59 15.65 10.81 -14.44
CA ASP A 59 16.29 9.67 -15.09
C ASP A 59 17.71 9.51 -14.52
N PRO A 60 17.96 8.52 -13.65
CA PRO A 60 17.01 7.51 -13.19
C PRO A 60 15.94 8.05 -12.22
N LEU A 61 14.71 7.55 -12.32
CA LEU A 61 13.64 7.74 -11.34
C LEU A 61 13.69 6.64 -10.27
N PRO A 62 13.99 6.96 -9.00
CA PRO A 62 13.96 5.98 -7.92
C PRO A 62 12.52 5.60 -7.58
N ILE A 63 12.28 4.29 -7.43
CA ILE A 63 11.00 3.72 -7.03
C ILE A 63 11.26 2.74 -5.89
N ALA A 64 10.55 2.89 -4.77
CA ALA A 64 10.62 1.96 -3.65
C ALA A 64 9.25 1.32 -3.45
N VAL A 65 9.23 -0.01 -3.30
CA VAL A 65 8.02 -0.76 -2.94
C VAL A 65 8.24 -1.36 -1.56
N ALA A 66 7.54 -0.83 -0.57
CA ALA A 66 7.58 -1.34 0.80
C ALA A 66 6.88 -2.70 0.89
N THR A 67 7.34 -3.54 1.81
CA THR A 67 6.81 -4.87 2.12
C THR A 67 7.05 -5.18 3.60
N THR A 68 6.36 -6.19 4.13
CA THR A 68 6.66 -6.73 5.47
C THR A 68 7.21 -8.14 5.34
N THR A 69 8.45 -8.38 5.80
CA THR A 69 9.02 -9.74 5.84
C THR A 69 8.53 -10.50 7.07
N LEU A 70 7.99 -11.70 6.91
CA LEU A 70 7.61 -12.56 8.04
C LEU A 70 8.83 -13.24 8.69
N ARG A 71 9.94 -13.37 7.95
CA ARG A 71 11.18 -13.96 8.49
C ARG A 71 11.93 -12.97 9.36
N GLY A 72 11.89 -11.69 9.00
CA GLY A 72 12.63 -10.62 9.66
C GLY A 72 14.13 -10.61 9.32
N VAL A 73 14.72 -9.43 9.34
CA VAL A 73 16.16 -9.20 9.23
C VAL A 73 16.75 -9.17 10.65
N PRO A 74 17.75 -10.00 10.98
CA PRO A 74 18.28 -10.08 12.33
C PRO A 74 19.18 -8.88 12.65
N TYR A 75 19.04 -8.34 13.86
CA TYR A 75 19.91 -7.30 14.41
C TYR A 75 20.24 -7.65 15.86
N SER A 76 21.48 -7.33 16.27
CA SER A 76 21.92 -7.47 17.65
C SER A 76 22.48 -6.15 18.13
N ILE A 77 21.85 -5.56 19.15
CA ILE A 77 22.30 -4.29 19.75
C ILE A 77 22.97 -4.61 21.07
N ARG A 78 24.23 -4.19 21.23
CA ARG A 78 24.98 -4.33 22.47
C ARG A 78 24.77 -3.14 23.39
N PHE A 79 24.59 -3.41 24.68
CA PHE A 79 24.43 -2.42 25.72
C PHE A 79 25.65 -2.40 26.62
N VAL A 80 26.00 -1.20 27.10
CA VAL A 80 26.97 -1.06 28.18
C VAL A 80 26.32 -1.60 29.45
N THR A 81 26.93 -2.62 30.04
CA THR A 81 26.50 -3.19 31.32
C THR A 81 27.66 -3.09 32.31
N ASP A 82 27.35 -3.18 33.60
CA ASP A 82 28.30 -3.22 34.71
C ASP A 82 29.00 -4.59 34.85
N LYS A 83 28.80 -5.49 33.89
CA LYS A 83 29.31 -6.87 33.94
C LYS A 83 30.73 -6.99 33.42
N ALA A 84 31.48 -7.91 34.02
CA ALA A 84 32.83 -8.23 33.59
C ALA A 84 32.83 -8.92 32.20
N PRO A 85 33.88 -8.75 31.38
CA PRO A 85 34.00 -9.46 30.11
C PRO A 85 33.89 -10.99 30.30
N GLY A 86 32.91 -11.63 29.65
CA GLY A 86 32.71 -13.08 29.68
C GLY A 86 31.65 -13.59 30.68
N ASP A 87 30.96 -12.69 31.40
CA ASP A 87 29.82 -13.06 32.25
C ASP A 87 28.60 -13.44 31.38
N PRO A 88 27.95 -14.61 31.56
CA PRO A 88 26.84 -15.12 30.71
C PRO A 88 25.51 -14.35 30.78
N GLY A 89 25.55 -13.04 31.06
CA GLY A 89 24.39 -12.16 30.98
C GLY A 89 24.18 -11.56 29.58
N PHE A 90 22.94 -11.23 29.26
CA PHE A 90 22.56 -10.51 28.03
C PHE A 90 23.19 -9.10 28.00
N ASP A 91 24.41 -8.97 27.49
CA ASP A 91 25.00 -7.68 27.07
C ASP A 91 24.47 -7.23 25.70
N ARG A 92 23.64 -8.08 25.07
CA ARG A 92 23.06 -7.87 23.76
C ARG A 92 21.56 -8.14 23.74
N GLN A 93 20.84 -7.39 22.93
CA GLN A 93 19.44 -7.64 22.61
C GLN A 93 19.33 -8.05 21.15
N ASP A 94 18.97 -9.32 20.94
CA ASP A 94 18.73 -9.88 19.62
C ASP A 94 17.27 -9.59 19.22
N MET A 95 17.08 -8.99 18.05
CA MET A 95 15.77 -8.60 17.53
C MET A 95 15.68 -8.84 16.03
N ARG A 96 14.47 -8.77 15.49
CA ARG A 96 14.23 -8.88 14.05
C ARG A 96 13.48 -7.65 13.58
N PHE A 97 13.98 -7.05 12.51
CA PHE A 97 13.32 -5.95 11.83
C PHE A 97 12.46 -6.51 10.69
N HIS A 98 11.18 -6.17 10.69
CA HIS A 98 10.19 -6.75 9.78
C HIS A 98 9.79 -5.83 8.63
N HIS A 99 10.14 -4.55 8.70
CA HIS A 99 9.96 -3.63 7.58
C HIS A 99 11.04 -3.90 6.53
N ASP A 100 10.61 -4.13 5.29
CA ASP A 100 11.49 -4.32 4.15
C ASP A 100 11.00 -3.55 2.93
N HIS A 101 11.85 -3.37 1.94
CA HIS A 101 11.49 -2.73 0.67
C HIS A 101 12.38 -3.25 -0.46
N LEU A 102 11.85 -3.14 -1.68
CA LEU A 102 12.59 -3.34 -2.91
C LEU A 102 12.82 -1.98 -3.57
N ARG A 103 14.07 -1.71 -3.95
CA ARG A 103 14.46 -0.48 -4.65
C ARG A 103 14.61 -0.76 -6.13
N PHE A 104 13.93 0.02 -6.94
CA PHE A 104 13.97 0.00 -8.39
C PHE A 104 14.41 1.37 -8.91
N SER A 105 14.96 1.37 -10.13
CA SER A 105 15.31 2.60 -10.84
C SER A 105 14.79 2.50 -12.26
N TRP A 106 13.80 3.32 -12.59
CA TRP A 106 13.37 3.48 -13.97
C TRP A 106 14.36 4.40 -14.68
N SER A 107 14.95 3.93 -15.77
CA SER A 107 16.03 4.66 -16.45
C SER A 107 15.95 4.51 -17.96
N ARG A 108 15.92 5.64 -18.69
CA ARG A 108 15.90 5.63 -20.16
C ARG A 108 17.28 5.35 -20.74
N THR A 109 18.32 5.65 -19.97
CA THR A 109 19.72 5.42 -20.34
C THR A 109 20.17 3.98 -20.04
N GLY A 110 19.35 3.18 -19.38
CA GLY A 110 19.70 1.83 -18.93
C GLY A 110 20.68 1.80 -17.75
N GLN A 111 20.94 2.95 -17.12
CA GLN A 111 21.80 3.05 -15.95
C GLN A 111 20.96 3.07 -14.67
N ALA A 112 21.30 2.19 -13.72
CA ALA A 112 20.71 2.16 -12.38
C ALA A 112 21.80 2.37 -11.32
N PRO A 113 21.55 3.16 -10.27
CA PRO A 113 22.41 3.21 -9.10
C PRO A 113 22.64 1.82 -8.49
N SER A 114 23.80 1.64 -7.85
CA SER A 114 24.12 0.42 -7.12
C SER A 114 23.03 0.08 -6.09
N GLY A 115 22.72 -1.20 -5.95
CA GLY A 115 21.69 -1.67 -5.01
C GLY A 115 20.24 -1.41 -5.45
N THR A 116 20.01 -0.99 -6.70
CA THR A 116 18.65 -0.85 -7.27
C THR A 116 18.44 -1.75 -8.47
N ILE A 117 17.22 -2.25 -8.63
CA ILE A 117 16.82 -3.09 -9.76
C ILE A 117 16.44 -2.18 -10.94
N LEU A 118 17.13 -2.33 -12.08
CA LEU A 118 16.86 -1.54 -13.27
C LEU A 118 15.48 -1.88 -13.86
N LEU A 119 14.68 -0.86 -14.13
CA LEU A 119 13.46 -0.93 -14.93
C LEU A 119 13.75 -0.26 -16.28
N ASP A 120 14.18 -1.07 -17.25
CA ASP A 120 14.46 -0.60 -18.60
C ASP A 120 13.14 -0.45 -19.39
N PRO A 121 12.75 0.78 -19.81
CA PRO A 121 11.54 1.01 -20.58
C PRO A 121 11.57 0.35 -21.97
N THR A 122 12.74 0.02 -22.52
CA THR A 122 12.85 -0.69 -23.80
C THR A 122 12.54 -2.18 -23.66
N GLN A 123 12.71 -2.72 -22.46
CA GLN A 123 12.39 -4.10 -22.11
C GLN A 123 10.94 -4.26 -21.62
N PHE A 124 10.13 -3.20 -21.71
CA PHE A 124 8.74 -3.20 -21.26
C PHE A 124 7.95 -4.25 -22.07
N PRO A 125 7.53 -5.36 -21.44
CA PRO A 125 6.93 -6.45 -22.19
C PRO A 125 5.43 -6.21 -22.37
N ARG A 126 4.90 -6.46 -23.57
CA ARG A 126 3.45 -6.43 -23.84
C ARG A 126 2.67 -7.49 -23.02
N GLU A 127 3.37 -8.55 -22.62
CA GLU A 127 2.92 -9.57 -21.68
C GLU A 127 4.12 -10.00 -20.82
N LEU A 128 4.04 -9.87 -19.49
CA LEU A 128 5.14 -10.25 -18.57
C LEU A 128 5.46 -11.76 -18.55
N VAL A 129 4.73 -12.55 -19.33
CA VAL A 129 4.84 -14.00 -19.39
C VAL A 129 5.88 -14.35 -20.47
N ASN A 130 7.05 -14.84 -20.05
CA ASN A 130 8.09 -15.48 -20.88
C ASN A 130 9.22 -14.63 -21.48
N LEU A 131 9.56 -13.45 -20.95
CA LEU A 131 10.75 -12.71 -21.40
C LEU A 131 11.84 -12.63 -20.30
N PRO A 132 12.93 -13.43 -20.39
CA PRO A 132 14.09 -13.30 -19.50
C PRO A 132 14.70 -11.90 -19.50
N GLN A 133 14.53 -11.17 -20.60
CA GLN A 133 15.03 -9.81 -20.78
C GLN A 133 14.30 -8.77 -19.93
N ALA A 134 13.12 -9.07 -19.34
CA ALA A 134 12.35 -8.12 -18.52
C ALA A 134 12.46 -8.42 -17.00
N ALA A 135 13.62 -8.87 -16.53
CA ALA A 135 13.83 -9.32 -15.15
C ALA A 135 13.38 -8.27 -14.11
N GLY A 136 13.77 -7.00 -14.28
CA GLY A 136 13.37 -5.94 -13.33
C GLY A 136 11.86 -5.69 -13.28
N TRP A 137 11.15 -5.77 -14.41
CA TRP A 137 9.69 -5.65 -14.44
C TRP A 137 8.99 -6.84 -13.76
N ARG A 138 9.56 -8.04 -13.88
CA ARG A 138 9.09 -9.21 -13.12
C ARG A 138 9.28 -9.04 -11.62
N ASP A 139 10.42 -8.47 -11.20
CA ASP A 139 10.70 -8.20 -9.79
C ASP A 139 9.76 -7.11 -9.24
N LEU A 140 9.43 -6.09 -10.04
CA LEU A 140 8.42 -5.09 -9.69
C LEU A 140 7.04 -5.72 -9.54
N ARG A 141 6.65 -6.63 -10.44
CA ARG A 141 5.41 -7.43 -10.30
C ARG A 141 5.42 -8.25 -9.01
N ALA A 142 6.53 -8.92 -8.70
CA ALA A 142 6.67 -9.69 -7.47
C ALA A 142 6.52 -8.81 -6.23
N ALA A 143 7.16 -7.62 -6.23
CA ALA A 143 7.02 -6.63 -5.16
C ALA A 143 5.57 -6.12 -5.03
N ALA A 144 4.88 -5.87 -6.14
CA ALA A 144 3.48 -5.46 -6.15
C ALA A 144 2.53 -6.54 -5.59
N LEU A 145 2.80 -7.82 -5.90
CA LEU A 145 2.06 -8.95 -5.33
C LEU A 145 2.35 -9.15 -3.84
N ALA A 146 3.59 -8.90 -3.41
CA ALA A 146 3.98 -8.94 -2.01
C ALA A 146 3.35 -7.82 -1.18
N THR A 147 3.44 -6.57 -1.65
CA THR A 147 2.90 -5.40 -0.93
C THR A 147 1.36 -5.40 -0.87
N SER A 148 0.68 -6.14 -1.76
CA SER A 148 -0.77 -6.33 -1.71
C SER A 148 -1.19 -7.64 -1.02
N ALA A 149 -0.28 -8.34 -0.35
CA ALA A 149 -0.57 -9.57 0.38
C ALA A 149 -1.09 -9.28 1.79
N PHE A 150 -2.30 -8.72 1.85
CA PHE A 150 -2.95 -8.37 3.11
C PHE A 150 -3.03 -9.61 4.02
N PRO A 151 -2.51 -9.54 5.27
CA PRO A 151 -2.42 -10.70 6.16
C PRO A 151 -3.75 -11.43 6.30
N LEU A 152 -3.72 -12.77 6.26
CA LEU A 152 -4.86 -13.68 6.34
C LEU A 152 -5.85 -13.62 5.16
N VAL A 153 -6.01 -12.46 4.51
CA VAL A 153 -6.93 -12.29 3.38
C VAL A 153 -6.32 -12.84 2.10
N PHE A 154 -5.07 -12.48 1.80
CA PHE A 154 -4.31 -12.98 0.65
C PHE A 154 -3.11 -13.81 1.09
N PRO A 155 -2.63 -14.74 0.24
CA PRO A 155 -1.47 -15.54 0.60
C PRO A 155 -0.21 -14.67 0.57
N ALA A 156 0.64 -14.88 1.58
CA ALA A 156 1.96 -14.26 1.64
C ALA A 156 2.77 -14.64 0.40
N TYR A 157 3.56 -13.71 -0.11
CA TYR A 157 4.27 -13.87 -1.38
C TYR A 157 5.75 -14.19 -1.12
N PRO A 158 6.32 -15.26 -1.73
CA PRO A 158 7.73 -15.58 -1.54
C PRO A 158 8.61 -14.57 -2.26
N LEU A 159 9.59 -14.02 -1.55
CA LEU A 159 10.63 -13.14 -2.09
C LEU A 159 12.02 -13.63 -1.69
N GLU A 160 13.01 -13.22 -2.48
CA GLU A 160 14.43 -13.53 -2.28
C GLU A 160 15.26 -12.29 -2.57
N LYS A 161 16.18 -11.96 -1.65
CA LYS A 161 17.11 -10.83 -1.77
C LYS A 161 18.50 -11.27 -1.34
N PRO A 162 19.59 -10.83 -1.98
CA PRO A 162 20.94 -11.02 -1.45
C PRO A 162 21.07 -10.38 -0.07
N ARG A 163 21.77 -11.03 0.87
CA ARG A 163 22.03 -10.49 2.22
C ARG A 163 22.76 -9.15 2.18
N ALA A 164 23.66 -8.98 1.22
CA ALA A 164 24.39 -7.73 0.98
C ALA A 164 23.48 -6.55 0.61
N ALA A 165 22.24 -6.81 0.17
CA ALA A 165 21.27 -5.74 -0.09
C ALA A 165 20.76 -5.07 1.21
N TYR A 166 21.12 -5.60 2.38
CA TYR A 166 20.69 -5.10 3.69
C TYR A 166 21.76 -4.34 4.48
N ASP A 167 22.99 -4.22 3.96
CA ASP A 167 24.10 -3.57 4.66
C ASP A 167 23.75 -2.11 5.04
N ASP A 168 22.97 -1.41 4.21
CA ASP A 168 22.47 -0.05 4.47
C ASP A 168 20.95 0.00 4.78
N HIS A 169 20.34 -1.10 5.21
CA HIS A 169 18.86 -1.19 5.32
C HIS A 169 18.26 -0.20 6.33
N LEU A 170 18.97 0.03 7.44
CA LEU A 170 18.54 0.94 8.50
C LEU A 170 19.12 2.35 8.39
N ALA A 171 19.93 2.63 7.35
CA ALA A 171 20.57 3.94 7.18
C ALA A 171 19.55 5.11 7.19
N ASP A 172 18.35 4.86 6.67
CA ASP A 172 17.27 5.86 6.55
C ASP A 172 16.53 6.13 7.87
N THR A 173 16.54 5.19 8.81
CA THR A 173 15.72 5.21 10.03
C THR A 173 16.52 5.28 11.33
N ALA A 174 17.59 4.48 11.45
CA ALA A 174 18.40 4.33 12.66
C ALA A 174 19.89 4.60 12.42
N GLY A 175 20.30 4.89 11.18
CA GLY A 175 21.70 5.05 10.79
C GLY A 175 22.35 3.73 10.36
N PRO A 176 23.68 3.73 10.07
CA PRO A 176 24.37 2.55 9.54
C PRO A 176 24.50 1.49 10.64
N VAL A 177 23.63 0.48 10.58
CA VAL A 177 23.67 -0.70 11.44
C VAL A 177 23.55 -1.91 10.54
N ASP A 178 24.60 -2.73 10.50
CA ASP A 178 24.63 -3.96 9.71
C ASP A 178 23.76 -5.05 10.35
N PRO A 179 23.08 -5.88 9.54
CA PRO A 179 22.38 -7.05 10.04
C PRO A 179 23.31 -8.09 10.68
N ASP A 180 22.87 -8.73 11.77
CA ASP A 180 23.57 -9.82 12.45
C ASP A 180 23.18 -11.18 11.83
N TRP A 181 23.61 -11.41 10.59
CA TRP A 181 23.32 -12.64 9.88
C TRP A 181 23.94 -13.87 10.57
N PRO A 182 23.22 -14.99 10.69
CA PRO A 182 23.81 -16.21 11.23
C PRO A 182 24.94 -16.71 10.32
N THR A 183 26.00 -17.23 10.96
CA THR A 183 27.19 -17.80 10.31
C THR A 183 26.87 -18.97 9.39
N HIS A 184 25.74 -19.65 9.62
CA HIS A 184 25.20 -20.68 8.75
C HIS A 184 24.09 -20.11 7.85
N GLY A 185 24.16 -20.42 6.56
CA GLY A 185 23.16 -20.07 5.55
C GLY A 185 23.79 -19.49 4.28
N GLY A 186 23.06 -19.58 3.17
CA GLY A 186 23.51 -19.05 1.88
C GLY A 186 23.58 -17.51 1.83
N PRO A 187 24.12 -16.95 0.73
CA PRO A 187 24.24 -15.50 0.55
C PRO A 187 22.89 -14.80 0.42
N ASP A 188 21.80 -15.54 0.27
CA ASP A 188 20.46 -15.01 0.03
C ASP A 188 19.56 -15.09 1.27
N HIS A 189 18.69 -14.09 1.41
CA HIS A 189 17.61 -14.03 2.37
C HIS A 189 16.29 -14.33 1.66
N ARG A 190 15.77 -15.54 1.90
CA ARG A 190 14.45 -15.99 1.43
C ARG A 190 13.41 -15.80 2.51
N PHE A 191 12.26 -15.23 2.17
CA PHE A 191 11.20 -14.93 3.12
C PHE A 191 9.83 -14.90 2.44
N TYR A 192 8.79 -15.05 3.25
CA TYR A 192 7.43 -14.70 2.84
C TYR A 192 7.18 -13.24 3.20
N ALA A 193 6.67 -12.49 2.22
CA ALA A 193 6.30 -11.10 2.35
C ALA A 193 4.78 -10.95 2.44
N VAL A 194 4.34 -10.03 3.30
CA VAL A 194 2.96 -9.57 3.40
C VAL A 194 2.90 -8.06 3.15
N ASP A 195 1.67 -7.53 3.12
CA ASP A 195 1.38 -6.12 2.92
C ASP A 195 2.21 -5.22 3.86
N ALA A 196 2.76 -4.15 3.29
CA ALA A 196 3.59 -3.18 3.99
C ALA A 196 2.81 -2.46 5.09
N GLY A 197 1.50 -2.27 4.93
CA GLY A 197 0.60 -1.64 5.90
C GLY A 197 0.59 -2.31 7.28
N THR A 198 1.07 -3.55 7.38
CA THR A 198 1.28 -4.25 8.66
C THR A 198 2.32 -3.57 9.56
N VAL A 199 3.38 -3.00 8.96
CA VAL A 199 4.53 -2.43 9.70
C VAL A 199 4.83 -0.99 9.31
N ASN A 200 4.65 -0.63 8.04
CA ASN A 200 4.89 0.70 7.51
C ASN A 200 4.00 1.03 6.30
N ASN A 201 2.81 1.60 6.57
CA ASN A 201 1.85 1.96 5.53
C ASN A 201 2.21 3.25 4.77
N GLU A 202 3.04 4.11 5.35
CA GLU A 202 3.34 5.45 4.83
C GLU A 202 4.86 5.66 4.80
N PRO A 203 5.60 5.11 3.83
CA PRO A 203 7.06 5.07 3.84
C PRO A 203 7.74 6.43 3.50
N LEU A 204 7.36 7.49 4.23
CA LEU A 204 7.85 8.86 4.08
C LEU A 204 9.37 8.95 4.20
N GLU A 205 9.98 8.15 5.07
CA GLU A 205 11.43 8.08 5.22
C GLU A 205 12.14 7.61 3.94
N LEU A 206 11.55 6.65 3.20
CA LEU A 206 12.14 6.18 1.94
C LEU A 206 12.09 7.29 0.87
N THR A 207 10.96 8.01 0.78
CA THR A 207 10.83 9.16 -0.13
C THR A 207 11.76 10.30 0.26
N ARG A 208 11.85 10.63 1.54
CA ARG A 208 12.76 11.66 2.06
C ARG A 208 14.21 11.31 1.72
N SER A 209 14.65 10.10 2.04
CA SER A 209 16.02 9.66 1.74
C SER A 209 16.34 9.67 0.25
N ALA A 210 15.38 9.35 -0.62
CA ALA A 210 15.57 9.47 -2.06
C ALA A 210 15.77 10.93 -2.54
N LEU A 211 15.23 11.92 -1.83
CA LEU A 211 15.30 13.35 -2.19
C LEU A 211 16.47 14.10 -1.55
N VAL A 212 16.80 13.82 -0.30
CA VAL A 212 17.79 14.57 0.50
C VAL A 212 18.90 13.70 1.09
N GLY A 213 18.91 12.40 0.78
CA GLY A 213 19.83 11.43 1.35
C GLY A 213 19.44 10.94 2.76
N PRO A 214 20.11 9.88 3.26
CA PRO A 214 19.86 9.34 4.59
C PRO A 214 20.02 10.41 5.68
N GLY A 215 19.05 10.50 6.59
CA GLY A 215 19.04 11.51 7.66
C GLY A 215 18.87 12.98 7.21
N GLY A 216 18.76 13.26 5.90
CA GLY A 216 18.54 14.61 5.39
C GLY A 216 17.17 15.18 5.77
N SER A 217 17.06 16.51 5.88
CA SER A 217 15.79 17.19 6.20
C SER A 217 15.41 18.21 5.12
N PHE A 218 14.11 18.50 5.01
CA PHE A 218 13.61 19.54 4.12
C PHE A 218 13.82 20.93 4.71
N ALA A 219 14.07 21.92 3.85
CA ALA A 219 14.00 23.32 4.25
C ALA A 219 12.61 23.67 4.80
N GLY A 220 12.58 24.42 5.90
CA GLY A 220 11.35 24.76 6.62
C GLY A 220 10.68 26.09 6.24
N SER A 221 11.23 26.87 5.29
CA SER A 221 10.71 28.20 4.97
C SER A 221 10.26 28.35 3.52
N ALA A 222 9.19 29.12 3.31
CA ALA A 222 8.49 29.32 2.03
C ALA A 222 9.36 29.81 0.86
N ASN A 223 10.48 30.50 1.13
CA ASN A 223 11.37 31.06 0.11
C ASN A 223 12.56 30.15 -0.23
N GLY A 224 12.74 29.02 0.48
CA GLY A 224 13.87 28.11 0.31
C GLY A 224 13.46 26.67 -0.01
N VAL A 225 12.20 26.43 -0.38
CA VAL A 225 11.72 25.07 -0.72
C VAL A 225 12.17 24.72 -2.14
N ASP A 226 13.18 23.85 -2.26
CA ASP A 226 13.65 23.30 -3.52
C ASP A 226 13.22 21.83 -3.74
N LYS A 227 12.71 21.18 -2.69
CA LYS A 227 12.26 19.78 -2.67
C LYS A 227 11.00 19.64 -1.84
N LEU A 228 10.12 18.74 -2.26
CA LEU A 228 8.85 18.49 -1.59
C LEU A 228 8.45 17.02 -1.62
N ILE A 229 7.57 16.64 -0.72
CA ILE A 229 6.87 15.34 -0.71
C ILE A 229 5.38 15.58 -0.92
N LEU A 230 4.78 14.81 -1.82
CA LEU A 230 3.33 14.67 -1.96
C LEU A 230 2.94 13.26 -1.51
N MET A 231 2.20 13.18 -0.41
CA MET A 231 1.59 11.95 0.07
C MET A 231 0.17 11.84 -0.49
N ILE A 232 -0.14 10.72 -1.14
CA ILE A 232 -1.49 10.37 -1.57
C ILE A 232 -1.98 9.28 -0.63
N ASP A 233 -2.96 9.61 0.21
CA ASP A 233 -3.47 8.72 1.22
C ASP A 233 -4.98 8.54 1.05
N PRO A 234 -5.42 7.52 0.30
CA PRO A 234 -6.84 7.26 0.07
C PRO A 234 -7.58 6.80 1.33
N LEU A 235 -6.88 6.25 2.31
CA LEU A 235 -7.50 5.58 3.47
C LEU A 235 -7.19 6.28 4.80
N GLY A 236 -6.70 7.53 4.76
CA GLY A 236 -6.33 8.33 5.93
C GLY A 236 -7.49 8.84 6.79
N GLY A 237 -8.72 8.40 6.49
CA GLY A 237 -9.91 8.72 7.28
C GLY A 237 -9.98 7.93 8.58
N GLY A 238 -10.56 8.55 9.62
CA GLY A 238 -10.66 7.94 10.95
C GLY A 238 -12.09 7.95 11.47
N GLY A 239 -12.52 6.79 11.96
CA GLY A 239 -13.57 6.61 12.97
C GLY A 239 -13.00 5.76 14.09
N LEU A 240 -13.41 6.00 15.33
CA LEU A 240 -13.06 5.09 16.43
C LEU A 240 -13.95 3.85 16.30
N PRO A 241 -13.40 2.63 16.18
CA PRO A 241 -14.24 1.44 16.18
C PRO A 241 -14.94 1.33 17.53
N GLU A 242 -16.22 0.96 17.51
CA GLU A 242 -16.94 0.64 18.74
C GLU A 242 -16.33 -0.64 19.37
N PRO A 243 -16.17 -0.69 20.70
CA PRO A 243 -15.69 -1.88 21.37
C PRO A 243 -16.61 -3.08 21.08
N SER A 244 -16.04 -4.21 20.64
CA SER A 244 -16.78 -5.46 20.46
C SER A 244 -16.24 -6.54 21.39
N HIS A 245 -17.13 -7.44 21.83
CA HIS A 245 -16.77 -8.65 22.57
C HIS A 245 -16.79 -9.90 21.68
N GLN A 246 -17.18 -9.76 20.41
CA GLN A 246 -17.20 -10.86 19.47
C GLN A 246 -15.77 -11.17 19.00
N PHE A 247 -15.42 -12.46 18.95
CA PHE A 247 -14.05 -12.90 18.66
C PHE A 247 -13.52 -12.37 17.32
N PHE A 248 -14.33 -12.41 16.26
CA PHE A 248 -13.90 -11.97 14.93
C PHE A 248 -13.80 -10.45 14.79
N ASP A 249 -14.70 -9.71 15.44
CA ASP A 249 -14.59 -8.26 15.51
C ASP A 249 -13.31 -7.87 16.26
N LEU A 250 -13.00 -8.53 17.38
CA LEU A 250 -11.74 -8.32 18.11
C LEU A 250 -10.51 -8.63 17.25
N LEU A 251 -10.51 -9.73 16.50
CA LEU A 251 -9.42 -10.08 15.58
C LEU A 251 -9.25 -8.99 14.51
N SER A 252 -10.34 -8.50 13.93
CA SER A 252 -10.31 -7.40 12.95
C SER A 252 -9.82 -6.09 13.56
N GLN A 253 -10.20 -5.78 14.81
CA GLN A 253 -9.75 -4.60 15.54
C GLN A 253 -8.26 -4.68 15.89
N ILE A 254 -7.72 -5.87 16.20
CA ILE A 254 -6.28 -6.06 16.40
C ILE A 254 -5.51 -5.79 15.10
N VAL A 255 -5.94 -6.36 13.98
CA VAL A 255 -5.32 -6.11 12.67
C VAL A 255 -5.42 -4.62 12.32
N GLY A 256 -6.59 -4.01 12.51
CA GLY A 256 -6.80 -2.58 12.31
C GLY A 256 -5.90 -1.73 13.20
N ALA A 257 -5.73 -2.07 14.47
CA ALA A 257 -4.86 -1.37 15.40
C ALA A 257 -3.38 -1.45 14.99
N LEU A 258 -2.91 -2.60 14.49
CA LEU A 258 -1.55 -2.73 13.96
C LEU A 258 -1.33 -1.82 12.74
N VAL A 259 -2.31 -1.77 11.83
CA VAL A 259 -2.26 -0.89 10.65
C VAL A 259 -2.31 0.58 11.05
N GLN A 260 -3.20 0.98 11.97
CA GLN A 260 -3.27 2.37 12.44
C GLN A 260 -2.00 2.78 13.19
N ASN A 261 -1.42 1.87 13.98
CA ASN A 261 -0.15 2.10 14.64
C ASN A 261 1.01 2.24 13.63
N SER A 262 0.97 1.54 12.49
CA SER A 262 1.98 1.66 11.43
C SER A 262 1.91 2.99 10.67
N ARG A 263 0.72 3.60 10.59
CA ARG A 263 0.48 4.96 10.06
C ARG A 263 0.90 6.06 11.05
N PHE A 264 0.93 5.74 12.35
CA PHE A 264 1.20 6.74 13.37
C PHE A 264 2.67 7.17 13.36
N LYS A 265 2.98 8.25 12.62
CA LYS A 265 4.31 8.87 12.51
C LYS A 265 4.31 10.32 13.01
N PRO A 266 4.26 10.57 14.33
CA PRO A 266 4.08 11.92 14.86
C PRO A 266 5.13 12.92 14.39
N SER A 267 6.40 12.54 14.28
CA SER A 267 7.47 13.45 13.85
C SER A 267 7.29 13.96 12.42
N GLU A 268 6.82 13.10 11.51
CA GLU A 268 6.55 13.47 10.12
C GLU A 268 5.20 14.19 9.97
N LEU A 269 4.15 13.73 10.66
CA LEU A 269 2.82 14.34 10.62
C LEU A 269 2.76 15.72 11.28
N LEU A 270 3.47 15.93 12.39
CA LEU A 270 3.57 17.23 13.06
C LEU A 270 4.36 18.24 12.21
N ALA A 271 5.27 17.78 11.35
CA ALA A 271 5.96 18.62 10.37
C ALA A 271 5.06 19.09 9.21
N VAL A 272 3.80 18.65 9.13
CA VAL A 272 2.79 19.10 8.15
C VAL A 272 1.85 20.16 8.73
N ARG A 273 1.91 20.44 10.05
CA ARG A 273 0.91 21.27 10.75
C ARG A 273 0.94 22.79 10.45
N GLY A 274 1.92 23.31 9.72
CA GLY A 274 2.01 24.75 9.42
C GLY A 274 1.45 25.09 8.05
N GLU A 275 0.53 26.06 7.96
CA GLU A 275 0.01 26.58 6.68
C GLU A 275 1.14 27.19 5.82
N SER A 276 2.26 27.55 6.44
CA SER A 276 3.48 28.09 5.82
C SER A 276 4.52 27.03 5.43
N ILE A 277 4.22 25.73 5.59
CA ILE A 277 5.11 24.63 5.19
C ILE A 277 4.75 24.18 3.77
N PHE A 278 5.60 24.52 2.80
CA PHE A 278 5.39 24.21 1.38
C PHE A 278 6.15 22.97 0.88
N SER A 279 6.91 22.29 1.76
CA SER A 279 7.71 21.11 1.39
C SER A 279 6.99 19.78 1.60
N ARG A 280 5.79 19.79 2.20
CA ARG A 280 5.02 18.57 2.49
C ARG A 280 3.55 18.80 2.18
N HIS A 281 2.98 17.92 1.38
CA HIS A 281 1.59 17.98 0.99
C HIS A 281 0.91 16.62 1.17
N LEU A 282 -0.37 16.66 1.55
CA LEU A 282 -1.22 15.49 1.70
C LEU A 282 -2.45 15.64 0.80
N LEU A 283 -2.72 14.61 0.02
CA LEU A 283 -3.93 14.45 -0.80
C LEU A 283 -4.73 13.26 -0.25
N THR A 284 -5.84 13.56 0.42
CA THR A 284 -6.85 12.59 0.86
C THR A 284 -8.16 12.79 0.08
N PRO A 285 -8.96 11.72 -0.11
CA PRO A 285 -10.25 11.83 -0.78
C PRO A 285 -11.21 12.62 0.09
N THR A 286 -11.83 13.64 -0.52
CA THR A 286 -12.92 14.40 0.08
C THR A 286 -14.14 14.29 -0.83
N ARG A 287 -15.29 13.94 -0.26
CA ARG A 287 -16.58 13.93 -0.97
C ARG A 287 -17.48 15.01 -0.39
N GLN A 288 -18.18 15.72 -1.28
CA GLN A 288 -19.26 16.63 -0.91
C GLN A 288 -20.59 15.98 -1.22
N THR A 289 -21.52 16.02 -0.26
CA THR A 289 -22.91 15.63 -0.47
C THR A 289 -23.63 16.66 -1.35
N ALA A 290 -24.85 16.32 -1.81
CA ALA A 290 -25.72 17.23 -2.54
C ALA A 290 -26.01 18.55 -1.78
N THR A 291 -25.93 18.55 -0.44
CA THR A 291 -26.11 19.74 0.41
C THR A 291 -24.83 20.58 0.55
N GLY A 292 -23.72 20.17 -0.07
CA GLY A 292 -22.42 20.82 0.02
C GLY A 292 -21.63 20.52 1.29
N GLN A 293 -22.15 19.63 2.16
CA GLN A 293 -21.45 19.17 3.36
C GLN A 293 -20.36 18.17 2.99
N ILE A 294 -19.26 18.16 3.76
CA ILE A 294 -18.26 17.10 3.63
C ILE A 294 -18.87 15.82 4.18
N ALA A 295 -18.89 14.76 3.38
CA ALA A 295 -19.37 13.47 3.82
C ALA A 295 -18.31 12.78 4.71
N ASP A 296 -18.78 12.08 5.74
CA ASP A 296 -17.92 11.28 6.62
C ASP A 296 -17.25 10.13 5.85
N GLN A 297 -17.98 9.52 4.91
CA GLN A 297 -17.46 8.52 3.99
C GLN A 297 -17.21 9.12 2.60
N ALA A 298 -15.93 9.18 2.22
CA ALA A 298 -15.53 9.65 0.91
C ALA A 298 -15.52 8.51 -0.13
N LEU A 299 -14.88 7.39 0.18
CA LEU A 299 -14.72 6.25 -0.74
C LEU A 299 -15.85 5.22 -0.56
N ALA A 300 -16.42 4.78 -1.66
CA ALA A 300 -17.46 3.76 -1.69
C ALA A 300 -16.87 2.35 -1.49
N SER A 301 -15.61 2.11 -1.88
CA SER A 301 -14.96 0.82 -1.66
C SER A 301 -14.47 0.60 -0.24
N ASP A 302 -14.33 1.66 0.57
CA ASP A 302 -13.70 1.67 1.92
C ASP A 302 -14.60 1.07 3.03
N LEU A 303 -15.29 -0.01 2.70
CA LEU A 303 -15.99 -0.88 3.64
C LEU A 303 -15.28 -2.24 3.64
N LEU A 304 -15.40 -2.98 4.74
CA LEU A 304 -14.72 -4.25 4.94
C LEU A 304 -13.20 -4.14 4.70
N ALA A 305 -12.57 -3.12 5.29
CA ALA A 305 -11.15 -2.80 5.10
C ALA A 305 -10.76 -2.65 3.61
N ALA A 306 -11.54 -1.88 2.85
CA ALA A 306 -11.42 -1.64 1.42
C ALA A 306 -11.70 -2.84 0.48
N PHE A 307 -11.98 -4.04 1.01
CA PHE A 307 -12.26 -5.23 0.20
C PHE A 307 -13.66 -5.22 -0.43
N PHE A 308 -14.58 -4.39 0.08
CA PHE A 308 -15.92 -4.29 -0.49
C PHE A 308 -15.89 -3.82 -1.95
N GLY A 309 -14.85 -3.09 -2.36
CA GLY A 309 -14.60 -2.74 -3.75
C GLY A 309 -14.58 -3.92 -4.72
N PHE A 310 -14.33 -5.16 -4.29
CA PHE A 310 -14.38 -6.34 -5.16
C PHE A 310 -15.79 -6.88 -5.43
N PHE A 311 -16.80 -6.46 -4.66
CA PHE A 311 -18.18 -6.92 -4.85
C PHE A 311 -18.86 -6.29 -6.06
N HIS A 312 -18.55 -5.03 -6.38
CA HIS A 312 -19.19 -4.34 -7.51
C HIS A 312 -18.26 -3.32 -8.17
N ALA A 313 -18.25 -3.28 -9.50
CA ALA A 313 -17.37 -2.39 -10.26
C ALA A 313 -17.71 -0.90 -10.06
N ASP A 314 -18.97 -0.57 -9.80
CA ASP A 314 -19.39 0.83 -9.61
C ASP A 314 -18.78 1.48 -8.35
N LEU A 315 -18.46 0.70 -7.32
CA LEU A 315 -17.75 1.21 -6.14
C LEU A 315 -16.37 1.75 -6.55
N ARG A 316 -15.61 0.95 -7.30
CA ARG A 316 -14.28 1.34 -7.81
C ARG A 316 -14.37 2.45 -8.85
N ARG A 317 -15.41 2.44 -9.68
CA ARG A 317 -15.67 3.49 -10.67
C ARG A 317 -15.89 4.82 -9.97
N HIS A 318 -16.75 4.86 -8.95
CA HIS A 318 -16.98 6.04 -8.13
C HIS A 318 -15.65 6.57 -7.56
N ASP A 319 -14.88 5.69 -6.91
CA ASP A 319 -13.63 6.08 -6.23
C ASP A 319 -12.56 6.59 -7.20
N TYR A 320 -12.48 6.03 -8.40
CA TYR A 320 -11.63 6.52 -9.47
C TYR A 320 -11.98 7.96 -9.89
N PHE A 321 -13.26 8.26 -10.13
CA PHE A 321 -13.69 9.61 -10.50
C PHE A 321 -13.55 10.59 -9.34
N LEU A 322 -13.83 10.16 -8.11
CA LEU A 322 -13.61 10.97 -6.91
C LEU A 322 -12.14 11.32 -6.75
N GLY A 323 -11.23 10.35 -6.93
CA GLY A 323 -9.79 10.57 -6.88
C GLY A 323 -9.32 11.56 -7.94
N ARG A 324 -9.81 11.45 -9.18
CA ARG A 324 -9.52 12.41 -10.26
C ARG A 324 -9.96 13.82 -9.92
N TRP A 325 -11.17 13.97 -9.36
CA TRP A 325 -11.69 15.27 -8.96
C TRP A 325 -10.90 15.88 -7.79
N ASN A 326 -10.58 15.09 -6.77
CA ASN A 326 -9.74 15.53 -5.66
C ASN A 326 -8.35 15.94 -6.12
N ALA A 327 -7.71 15.16 -6.99
CA ALA A 327 -6.42 15.49 -7.59
C ALA A 327 -6.48 16.80 -8.40
N TRP A 328 -7.49 16.97 -9.25
CA TRP A 328 -7.69 18.21 -10.01
C TRP A 328 -7.82 19.43 -9.08
N ARG A 329 -8.69 19.35 -8.07
CA ARG A 329 -8.90 20.42 -7.10
C ARG A 329 -7.63 20.72 -6.30
N PHE A 330 -6.89 19.68 -5.93
CA PHE A 330 -5.64 19.78 -5.19
C PHE A 330 -4.53 20.46 -6.03
N LEU A 331 -4.30 20.02 -7.27
CA LEU A 331 -3.30 20.63 -8.15
C LEU A 331 -3.64 22.09 -8.47
N LYS A 332 -4.94 22.38 -8.68
CA LYS A 332 -5.41 23.73 -8.97
C LYS A 332 -5.25 24.70 -7.79
N ASN A 333 -5.62 24.27 -6.59
CA ASN A 333 -5.81 25.20 -5.47
C ASN A 333 -4.84 24.99 -4.30
N HIS A 334 -4.26 23.80 -4.14
CA HIS A 334 -3.53 23.42 -2.93
C HIS A 334 -2.04 23.20 -3.15
N PHE A 335 -1.66 22.63 -4.29
CA PHE A 335 -0.27 22.33 -4.66
C PHE A 335 0.41 23.52 -5.33
N VAL A 336 0.69 24.54 -4.52
CA VAL A 336 1.14 25.87 -4.97
C VAL A 336 2.36 26.34 -4.17
N LEU A 337 3.18 27.21 -4.77
CA LEU A 337 4.24 27.97 -4.10
C LEU A 337 3.98 29.47 -4.19
N PRO A 338 4.61 30.32 -3.34
CA PRO A 338 4.52 31.78 -3.47
C PRO A 338 4.91 32.25 -4.88
N ALA A 339 4.18 33.21 -5.44
CA ALA A 339 4.38 33.63 -6.83
C ALA A 339 5.77 34.21 -7.12
N GLY A 340 6.48 34.71 -6.10
CA GLY A 340 7.86 35.19 -6.19
C GLY A 340 8.95 34.12 -6.00
N HIS A 341 8.58 32.85 -5.87
CA HIS A 341 9.54 31.75 -5.67
C HIS A 341 10.48 31.59 -6.88
N PRO A 342 11.78 31.30 -6.69
CA PRO A 342 12.76 31.15 -7.78
C PRO A 342 12.36 30.10 -8.84
N ALA A 343 11.61 29.07 -8.46
CA ALA A 343 11.09 28.05 -9.40
C ALA A 343 10.18 28.65 -10.51
N PHE A 344 9.65 29.85 -10.30
CA PHE A 344 8.80 30.56 -11.26
C PHE A 344 9.54 31.70 -11.98
N ALA A 345 10.86 31.78 -11.85
CA ALA A 345 11.65 32.78 -12.57
C ALA A 345 11.40 32.68 -14.09
N GLY A 346 10.96 33.79 -14.69
CA GLY A 346 10.59 33.84 -16.11
C GLY A 346 9.15 33.43 -16.45
N TRP A 347 8.37 32.94 -15.47
CA TRP A 347 6.96 32.62 -15.68
C TRP A 347 6.07 33.84 -15.46
N THR A 348 5.60 34.44 -16.54
CA THR A 348 4.81 35.69 -16.51
C THR A 348 3.30 35.49 -16.65
N ASP A 349 2.83 34.30 -17.05
CA ASP A 349 1.41 34.04 -17.30
C ASP A 349 0.56 34.23 -16.03
N PRO A 350 -0.37 35.19 -15.99
CA PRO A 350 -1.20 35.45 -14.81
C PRO A 350 -2.36 34.44 -14.66
N THR A 351 -2.63 33.60 -15.67
CA THR A 351 -3.79 32.69 -15.72
C THR A 351 -3.83 31.69 -14.54
N PHE A 352 -2.67 31.40 -13.96
CA PHE A 352 -2.52 30.42 -12.87
C PHE A 352 -2.34 31.06 -11.48
N ALA A 353 -2.67 32.36 -11.33
CA ALA A 353 -2.61 33.00 -10.02
C ALA A 353 -3.66 32.42 -9.08
N VAL A 354 -3.24 31.99 -7.89
CA VAL A 354 -4.10 31.48 -6.82
C VAL A 354 -3.90 32.35 -5.58
N THR A 355 -4.98 32.92 -5.05
CA THR A 355 -4.93 33.66 -3.79
C THR A 355 -5.21 32.70 -2.63
N LYS A 356 -4.26 32.59 -1.69
CA LYS A 356 -4.40 31.81 -0.46
C LYS A 356 -4.35 32.72 0.76
N ARG A 357 -5.01 32.31 1.83
CA ARG A 357 -4.76 32.84 3.17
C ARG A 357 -3.87 31.83 3.90
N ILE A 358 -2.70 32.28 4.34
CA ILE A 358 -1.68 31.48 5.03
C ILE A 358 -1.28 32.24 6.28
N ASP A 359 -1.47 31.64 7.46
CA ASP A 359 -1.17 32.26 8.75
C ASP A 359 -1.85 33.65 8.89
N GLY A 360 -3.08 33.77 8.39
CA GLY A 360 -3.88 35.00 8.38
C GLY A 360 -3.51 36.02 7.30
N GLN A 361 -2.40 35.85 6.58
CA GLN A 361 -1.96 36.74 5.51
C GLN A 361 -2.47 36.28 4.15
N VAL A 362 -2.89 37.23 3.31
CA VAL A 362 -3.25 36.94 1.91
C VAL A 362 -1.97 36.87 1.09
N MET A 363 -1.74 35.72 0.46
CA MET A 363 -0.58 35.44 -0.35
C MET A 363 -1.00 35.09 -1.77
N ASN A 364 -0.28 35.64 -2.74
CA ASN A 364 -0.39 35.23 -4.13
C ASN A 364 0.54 34.05 -4.39
N CYS A 365 -0.04 32.96 -4.88
CA CYS A 365 0.64 31.71 -5.17
C CYS A 365 0.46 31.33 -6.64
N ARG A 366 1.26 30.37 -7.10
CA ARG A 366 1.14 29.72 -8.41
C ARG A 366 1.23 28.20 -8.23
N PRO A 367 0.49 27.39 -9.02
CA PRO A 367 0.54 25.94 -8.96
C PRO A 367 1.92 25.42 -9.42
N ILE A 368 2.40 24.41 -8.71
CA ILE A 368 3.65 23.71 -9.05
C ILE A 368 3.46 22.89 -10.32
N VAL A 369 2.30 22.23 -10.44
CA VAL A 369 1.86 21.51 -11.63
C VAL A 369 0.60 22.18 -12.17
N PRO A 370 0.72 23.14 -13.10
CA PRO A 370 -0.44 23.80 -13.72
C PRO A 370 -1.25 22.83 -14.60
N LEU A 371 -2.56 23.07 -14.66
CA LEU A 371 -3.48 22.27 -15.47
C LEU A 371 -3.69 22.93 -16.83
N TYR A 372 -3.23 22.27 -17.90
CA TYR A 372 -3.32 22.75 -19.30
C TYR A 372 -4.16 21.83 -20.17
N GLY A 373 -4.65 22.36 -21.31
CA GLY A 373 -5.36 21.58 -22.33
C GLY A 373 -6.51 20.77 -21.74
N ASP A 374 -6.53 19.47 -22.02
CA ASP A 374 -7.57 18.55 -21.56
C ASP A 374 -7.58 18.31 -20.04
N ALA A 375 -6.51 18.72 -19.32
CA ALA A 375 -6.46 18.67 -17.86
C ALA A 375 -7.06 19.93 -17.18
N ALA A 376 -7.27 21.02 -17.93
CA ALA A 376 -7.79 22.27 -17.39
C ALA A 376 -9.27 22.22 -16.96
N PRO A 377 -10.18 21.63 -17.76
CA PRO A 377 -11.59 21.51 -17.36
C PRO A 377 -11.78 20.71 -16.08
N GLU A 378 -12.84 21.01 -15.33
CA GLU A 378 -13.22 20.20 -14.17
C GLU A 378 -13.58 18.78 -14.63
N PRO A 379 -12.98 17.73 -14.03
CA PRO A 379 -13.25 16.36 -14.43
C PRO A 379 -14.67 15.94 -14.03
N ALA A 380 -15.20 14.95 -14.75
CA ALA A 380 -16.50 14.35 -14.44
C ALA A 380 -16.54 13.80 -13.01
N ARG A 381 -17.69 13.97 -12.36
CA ARG A 381 -18.00 13.37 -11.06
C ARG A 381 -18.90 12.16 -11.28
N ALA A 382 -18.67 11.09 -10.52
CA ALA A 382 -19.59 9.97 -10.44
C ALA A 382 -20.60 10.21 -9.31
N SER A 383 -21.85 9.82 -9.53
CA SER A 383 -22.83 9.75 -8.45
C SER A 383 -22.41 8.70 -7.42
N TRP A 384 -22.84 8.89 -6.17
CA TRP A 384 -22.71 7.87 -5.15
C TRP A 384 -23.40 6.57 -5.62
N PRO A 385 -22.75 5.40 -5.50
CA PRO A 385 -23.30 4.14 -6.01
C PRO A 385 -24.52 3.70 -5.18
N HIS A 386 -25.44 3.00 -5.84
CA HIS A 386 -26.57 2.32 -5.19
C HIS A 386 -26.54 0.85 -5.61
N LEU A 387 -26.48 -0.04 -4.64
CA LEU A 387 -26.32 -1.48 -4.86
C LEU A 387 -27.66 -2.20 -4.72
N ASP A 388 -27.84 -3.28 -5.49
CA ASP A 388 -28.96 -4.19 -5.27
C ASP A 388 -28.88 -4.76 -3.83
N PRO A 389 -29.94 -4.62 -3.00
CA PRO A 389 -30.00 -5.25 -1.68
C PRO A 389 -29.73 -6.77 -1.69
N ASN A 390 -29.97 -7.43 -2.83
CA ASN A 390 -29.75 -8.86 -3.02
C ASN A 390 -28.44 -9.20 -3.73
N LEU A 391 -27.49 -8.25 -3.82
CA LEU A 391 -26.17 -8.45 -4.46
C LEU A 391 -25.45 -9.68 -3.92
N PHE A 392 -25.55 -9.96 -2.60
CA PHE A 392 -25.01 -11.17 -2.00
C PHE A 392 -26.00 -12.34 -2.12
N THR A 393 -26.11 -12.89 -3.33
CA THR A 393 -27.08 -13.94 -3.67
C THR A 393 -26.90 -15.22 -2.83
N PRO A 394 -27.94 -16.07 -2.69
CA PRO A 394 -27.81 -17.37 -2.01
C PRO A 394 -26.71 -18.26 -2.59
N GLN A 395 -26.48 -18.20 -3.90
CA GLN A 395 -25.41 -18.94 -4.57
C GLN A 395 -24.02 -18.42 -4.14
N LEU A 396 -23.87 -17.11 -4.01
CA LEU A 396 -22.61 -16.49 -3.59
C LEU A 396 -22.32 -16.78 -2.11
N LYS A 397 -23.33 -16.69 -1.24
CA LYS A 397 -23.29 -17.13 0.16
C LYS A 397 -22.80 -18.57 0.29
N GLN A 398 -23.39 -19.49 -0.48
CA GLN A 398 -23.03 -20.90 -0.48
C GLN A 398 -21.58 -21.14 -0.93
N ARG A 399 -21.11 -20.40 -1.95
CA ARG A 399 -19.72 -20.49 -2.43
C ARG A 399 -18.73 -19.98 -1.39
N THR A 400 -19.04 -18.87 -0.72
CA THR A 400 -18.23 -18.34 0.39
C THR A 400 -18.12 -19.38 1.50
N ALA A 401 -19.24 -19.94 1.95
CA ALA A 401 -19.25 -20.97 2.99
C ALA A 401 -18.45 -22.22 2.58
N ASN A 402 -18.56 -22.65 1.32
CA ASN A 402 -17.79 -23.77 0.79
C ASN A 402 -16.27 -23.50 0.84
N ARG A 403 -15.82 -22.32 0.39
CA ARG A 403 -14.41 -21.94 0.44
C ARG A 403 -13.87 -21.92 1.88
N ILE A 404 -14.58 -21.27 2.80
CA ILE A 404 -14.19 -21.24 4.22
C ILE A 404 -14.14 -22.66 4.80
N GLY A 405 -15.09 -23.52 4.44
CA GLY A 405 -15.10 -24.93 4.84
C GLY A 405 -13.88 -25.70 4.35
N LEU A 406 -13.48 -25.52 3.09
CA LEU A 406 -12.28 -26.15 2.51
C LEU A 406 -10.99 -25.61 3.12
N LEU A 407 -10.92 -24.31 3.39
CA LEU A 407 -9.78 -23.70 4.07
C LEU A 407 -9.60 -24.28 5.47
N ALA A 408 -10.68 -24.37 6.24
CA ALA A 408 -10.65 -24.96 7.58
C ALA A 408 -10.21 -26.45 7.55
N GLN A 409 -10.68 -27.22 6.55
CA GLN A 409 -10.23 -28.61 6.35
C GLN A 409 -8.73 -28.69 6.05
N ARG A 410 -8.20 -27.81 5.21
CA ARG A 410 -6.76 -27.77 4.87
C ARG A 410 -5.90 -27.41 6.09
N ILE A 411 -6.34 -26.45 6.91
CA ILE A 411 -5.65 -26.09 8.16
C ILE A 411 -5.68 -27.27 9.15
N ALA A 412 -6.82 -27.95 9.29
CA ALA A 412 -6.97 -29.09 10.20
C ALA A 412 -6.23 -30.37 9.76
N GLY A 413 -5.99 -30.53 8.45
CA GLY A 413 -5.24 -31.65 7.89
C GLY A 413 -3.72 -31.53 7.97
N ALA A 414 -3.17 -30.39 8.43
CA ALA A 414 -1.73 -30.21 8.64
C ALA A 414 -1.26 -31.03 9.86
N ASN A 415 -0.11 -31.70 9.73
CA ASN A 415 0.33 -32.76 10.66
C ASN A 415 0.57 -32.24 12.10
N PRO A 416 -0.13 -32.75 13.13
CA PRO A 416 -0.08 -32.26 14.52
C PRO A 416 1.30 -32.32 15.21
N ALA A 417 2.21 -33.16 14.73
CA ALA A 417 3.46 -33.45 15.44
C ALA A 417 4.55 -32.37 15.30
N GLN A 418 4.33 -31.33 14.49
CA GLN A 418 5.35 -30.31 14.18
C GLN A 418 4.86 -28.85 14.23
N ASP A 419 3.58 -28.59 14.54
CA ASP A 419 2.99 -27.28 14.27
C ASP A 419 2.26 -26.64 15.49
N PRO A 420 2.71 -25.47 16.00
CA PRO A 420 2.00 -24.70 17.03
C PRO A 420 0.60 -24.18 16.59
N ASN A 421 0.19 -24.37 15.34
CA ASN A 421 -1.09 -23.93 14.80
C ASN A 421 -2.30 -24.86 15.11
N LEU A 422 -2.15 -25.90 15.93
CA LEU A 422 -3.26 -26.77 16.37
C LEU A 422 -4.43 -25.99 16.99
N LEU A 423 -4.14 -24.91 17.72
CA LEU A 423 -5.17 -24.04 18.29
C LEU A 423 -5.91 -23.28 17.19
N LEU A 424 -5.19 -22.74 16.20
CA LEU A 424 -5.80 -22.04 15.06
C LEU A 424 -6.61 -22.99 14.18
N ALA A 425 -6.13 -24.20 13.96
CA ALA A 425 -6.84 -25.27 13.26
C ALA A 425 -8.14 -25.67 13.96
N ALA A 426 -8.09 -25.83 15.29
CA ALA A 426 -9.26 -26.12 16.11
C ALA A 426 -10.26 -24.96 16.11
N VAL A 427 -9.78 -23.71 16.27
CA VAL A 427 -10.60 -22.49 16.23
C VAL A 427 -11.28 -22.35 14.86
N MET A 428 -10.55 -22.48 13.76
CA MET A 428 -11.09 -22.36 12.41
C MET A 428 -12.08 -23.48 12.05
N SER A 429 -11.83 -24.71 12.52
CA SER A 429 -12.71 -25.86 12.28
C SER A 429 -14.05 -25.72 13.02
N VAL A 430 -14.03 -25.20 14.25
CA VAL A 430 -15.22 -24.93 15.07
C VAL A 430 -15.95 -23.67 14.58
N ALA A 431 -15.22 -22.63 14.20
CA ALA A 431 -15.78 -21.32 13.87
C ALA A 431 -16.16 -21.14 12.40
N LYS A 432 -16.01 -22.14 11.52
CA LYS A 432 -16.30 -22.00 10.07
C LYS A 432 -17.71 -21.45 9.77
N GLY A 433 -18.71 -21.86 10.57
CA GLY A 433 -20.09 -21.38 10.44
C GLY A 433 -20.24 -19.94 10.93
N GLU A 434 -19.56 -19.59 12.02
CA GLU A 434 -19.53 -18.23 12.55
C GLU A 434 -18.83 -17.26 11.60
N ILE A 435 -17.73 -17.68 10.96
CA ILE A 435 -17.02 -16.89 9.94
C ILE A 435 -17.91 -16.62 8.74
N ALA A 436 -18.59 -17.66 8.20
CA ALA A 436 -19.49 -17.49 7.06
C ALA A 436 -20.65 -16.53 7.40
N ASN A 437 -21.26 -16.68 8.57
CA ASN A 437 -22.33 -15.81 9.05
C ASN A 437 -21.84 -14.36 9.28
N TRP A 438 -20.64 -14.20 9.83
CA TRP A 438 -20.04 -12.88 10.05
C TRP A 438 -19.76 -12.17 8.71
N ILE A 439 -19.22 -12.88 7.71
CA ILE A 439 -19.02 -12.33 6.36
C ILE A 439 -20.37 -11.91 5.77
N GLU A 440 -21.40 -12.75 5.90
CA GLU A 440 -22.75 -12.44 5.40
C GLU A 440 -23.32 -11.19 6.04
N ALA A 441 -23.34 -11.11 7.36
CA ALA A 441 -23.82 -9.93 8.09
C ALA A 441 -23.03 -8.66 7.71
N SER A 442 -21.70 -8.77 7.59
CA SER A 442 -20.83 -7.64 7.25
C SER A 442 -21.07 -7.13 5.82
N VAL A 443 -21.31 -8.04 4.87
CA VAL A 443 -21.64 -7.68 3.48
C VAL A 443 -23.01 -7.02 3.38
N GLU A 444 -24.02 -7.56 4.08
CA GLU A 444 -25.36 -6.97 4.11
C GLU A 444 -25.37 -5.58 4.76
N ASP A 445 -24.62 -5.40 5.84
CA ASP A 445 -24.42 -4.09 6.48
C ASP A 445 -23.69 -3.10 5.56
N ALA A 446 -22.67 -3.56 4.82
CA ALA A 446 -21.96 -2.72 3.86
C ALA A 446 -22.88 -2.26 2.72
N ILE A 447 -23.73 -3.16 2.18
CA ILE A 447 -24.73 -2.82 1.15
C ILE A 447 -25.70 -1.76 1.68
N ARG A 448 -26.22 -1.93 2.90
CA ARG A 448 -27.11 -0.96 3.55
C ARG A 448 -26.41 0.39 3.75
N THR A 449 -25.17 0.38 4.26
CA THR A 449 -24.38 1.60 4.48
C THR A 449 -24.17 2.40 3.20
N ILE A 450 -23.86 1.73 2.08
CA ILE A 450 -23.77 2.39 0.77
C ILE A 450 -25.12 2.97 0.35
N ASN A 451 -26.21 2.22 0.50
CA ASN A 451 -27.52 2.67 0.03
C ASN A 451 -28.14 3.79 0.88
N ASP A 452 -27.83 3.84 2.17
CA ASP A 452 -28.32 4.84 3.12
C ASP A 452 -27.44 6.11 3.16
N SER A 453 -26.23 6.04 2.60
CA SER A 453 -25.31 7.17 2.56
C SER A 453 -25.88 8.32 1.70
N PRO A 454 -25.85 9.57 2.19
CA PRO A 454 -26.33 10.72 1.42
C PRO A 454 -25.56 10.85 0.11
N ALA A 455 -26.30 11.04 -0.99
CA ALA A 455 -25.75 11.27 -2.32
C ALA A 455 -24.88 12.55 -2.38
#